data_AF-A0A268R0H5-F1
#
_entry.id   AF-A0A268R0H5-F1
#
_cell.length_a   1.000
_cell.length_b   1.000
_cell.length_c   1.000
_cell.angle_alpha   90.00
_cell.angle_beta   90.00
_cell.angle_gamma   90.00
#
_symmetry.space_group_name_H-M   'P 1'
#
loop_
_entity.id
_entity.type
_entity.pdbx_description
1 polymer ?
#
loop_
_entity_poly.entity_id
_entity_poly.type
_entity_poly.pdbx_seq_one_letter_code
_entity_poly.pdbx_strand_id
1 'polypeptide(L)' 'TNKTDTVGMLGLEQSLNNVLTGKDGKFSYESDIWGYLLPNGDQKIQPAQNGKDVYLTIDKKIQTFLEDSMNKVDEEYKPK' A
#
# COMPACT_ATOMS: atom_id res chain seq x y z
N THR A 1 -7.82 -12.52 -13.79
CA THR A 1 -6.51 -12.14 -13.22
C THR A 1 -6.75 -11.76 -11.77
N ASN A 2 -6.27 -12.54 -10.81
CA ASN A 2 -6.49 -12.24 -9.39
C ASN A 2 -5.69 -11.00 -9.02
N LYS A 3 -6.38 -9.87 -8.85
CA LYS A 3 -5.81 -8.62 -8.36
C LYS A 3 -5.58 -8.79 -6.85
N THR A 4 -4.33 -8.86 -6.44
CA THR A 4 -3.96 -8.80 -5.02
C THR A 4 -3.95 -7.33 -4.61
N ASP A 5 -5.02 -6.91 -3.92
CA ASP A 5 -5.09 -5.59 -3.31
C ASP A 5 -4.28 -5.59 -2.01
N THR A 6 -3.30 -4.68 -1.90
CA THR A 6 -2.58 -4.45 -0.65
C THR A 6 -3.50 -3.69 0.29
N VAL A 7 -4.03 -4.40 1.30
CA VAL A 7 -4.90 -3.83 2.34
C VAL A 7 -4.14 -3.83 3.66
N GLY A 8 -4.13 -2.70 4.37
CA GLY A 8 -3.57 -2.61 5.72
C GLY A 8 -4.33 -3.54 6.66
N MET A 9 -3.67 -4.57 7.18
CA MET A 9 -4.32 -5.61 7.97
C MET A 9 -4.22 -5.38 9.49
N LEU A 10 -3.26 -4.58 9.94
CA LEU A 10 -2.91 -4.45 11.35
C LEU A 10 -2.73 -2.99 11.77
N GLY A 11 -3.06 -2.70 13.03
CA GLY A 11 -2.67 -1.48 13.74
C GLY A 11 -2.91 -0.18 12.94
N LEU A 12 -1.84 0.61 12.80
CA LEU A 12 -1.89 1.89 12.10
C LEU A 12 -2.25 1.73 10.63
N GLU A 13 -1.72 0.72 9.94
CA GLU A 13 -2.01 0.49 8.52
C GLU A 13 -3.49 0.20 8.29
N GLN A 14 -4.13 -0.59 9.15
CA GLN A 14 -5.56 -0.86 9.06
C GLN A 14 -6.38 0.41 9.32
N SER A 15 -6.06 1.14 10.39
CA SER A 15 -6.79 2.38 10.73
C SER A 15 -6.64 3.48 9.69
N LEU A 16 -5.51 3.52 8.99
CA LEU A 16 -5.18 4.51 7.96
C LEU A 16 -5.37 3.97 6.54
N ASN A 17 -5.87 2.75 6.36
CA ASN A 17 -5.99 2.14 5.03
C ASN A 17 -6.78 3.04 4.06
N ASN A 18 -7.82 3.72 4.55
CA ASN A 18 -8.63 4.64 3.74
C ASN A 18 -7.84 5.82 3.15
N VAL A 19 -6.77 6.27 3.80
CA VAL A 19 -5.92 7.36 3.29
C VAL A 19 -4.71 6.83 2.53
N LEU A 20 -4.24 5.63 2.87
CA LEU A 20 -3.08 4.98 2.24
C LEU A 20 -3.44 4.32 0.90
N THR A 21 -4.67 3.82 0.73
CA THR A 21 -5.11 3.16 -0.50
C THR A 21 -5.35 4.19 -1.62
N GLY A 22 -4.65 4.01 -2.72
CA GLY A 22 -4.87 4.77 -3.96
C GLY A 22 -6.11 4.33 -4.72
N LYS A 23 -6.43 5.02 -5.83
CA LYS A 23 -7.48 4.60 -6.77
C LYS A 23 -6.84 3.99 -7.99
N ASP A 24 -7.25 2.78 -8.37
CA ASP A 24 -6.71 2.13 -9.55
C ASP A 24 -7.05 2.90 -10.82
N GLY A 25 -6.10 2.90 -11.75
CA GLY A 25 -6.35 3.31 -13.12
C GLY A 25 -7.17 2.26 -13.85
N LYS A 26 -7.74 2.65 -14.99
CA LYS A 26 -8.45 1.74 -15.89
C LYS A 26 -7.95 1.92 -17.30
N PHE A 27 -7.51 0.84 -17.92
CA PHE A 27 -7.18 0.79 -19.33
C PHE A 27 -8.33 0.07 -20.06
N SER A 28 -8.88 0.68 -21.10
CA SER A 28 -9.90 0.07 -21.94
C SER A 28 -9.51 0.24 -23.40
N TYR A 29 -9.51 -0.87 -24.13
CA TYR A 29 -9.17 -0.96 -25.54
C TYR A 29 -10.21 -1.83 -26.25
N GLU A 30 -10.44 -1.55 -27.53
CA GLU A 30 -11.29 -2.39 -28.37
C GLU A 30 -10.46 -3.48 -29.02
N SER A 31 -10.99 -4.70 -29.04
CA SER A 31 -10.36 -5.86 -29.67
C SER A 31 -11.33 -6.59 -30.59
N ASP A 32 -10.84 -7.10 -31.71
CA ASP A 32 -11.62 -7.94 -32.62
C ASP A 32 -11.98 -9.31 -31.99
N ILE A 33 -12.84 -10.11 -32.64
CA ILE A 33 -13.23 -11.47 -32.22
C ILE A 33 -12.04 -12.41 -31.97
N TRP A 34 -10.87 -12.11 -32.53
CA TRP A 34 -9.62 -12.86 -32.34
C TRP A 34 -8.68 -12.23 -31.29
N GLY A 35 -9.11 -11.19 -30.59
CA GLY A 35 -8.37 -10.54 -29.50
C GLY A 35 -7.31 -9.52 -29.95
N TYR A 36 -7.21 -9.22 -31.25
CA TYR A 36 -6.29 -8.20 -31.76
C TYR A 36 -6.78 -6.80 -31.42
N LEU A 37 -5.87 -5.96 -30.91
CA LEU A 37 -6.14 -4.55 -30.62
C LEU A 37 -6.48 -3.82 -31.92
N LEU A 38 -7.65 -3.18 -31.98
CA LEU A 38 -8.06 -2.45 -33.17
C LEU A 38 -7.21 -1.18 -33.32
N PRO A 39 -6.52 -0.97 -34.46
CA PRO A 39 -5.59 0.15 -34.64
C PRO A 39 -6.27 1.53 -34.60
N ASN A 40 -7.59 1.59 -34.85
CA ASN A 40 -8.42 2.78 -34.75
C ASN A 40 -9.37 2.76 -33.53
N GLY A 41 -9.21 1.80 -32.62
CA GLY A 41 -10.04 1.69 -31.43
C GLY A 41 -9.70 2.79 -30.43
N ASP A 42 -10.72 3.46 -29.90
CA ASP A 42 -10.54 4.49 -28.88
C ASP A 42 -9.87 3.89 -27.64
N GLN A 43 -8.62 4.27 -27.39
CA GLN A 43 -7.91 3.88 -26.16
C GLN A 43 -8.33 4.81 -25.02
N LYS A 44 -9.16 4.31 -24.10
CA LYS A 44 -9.53 5.05 -22.89
C LYS A 44 -8.60 4.67 -21.75
N ILE A 45 -7.63 5.55 -21.48
CA ILE A 45 -6.69 5.42 -20.36
C ILE A 45 -7.14 6.34 -19.23
N GLN A 46 -7.50 5.74 -18.10
CA GLN A 46 -7.65 6.44 -16.82
C GLN A 46 -6.41 6.13 -15.97
N PRO A 47 -5.56 7.12 -15.66
CA PRO A 47 -4.38 6.88 -14.84
C PRO A 47 -4.77 6.53 -13.40
N ALA A 48 -3.92 5.74 -12.73
CA ALA A 48 -4.07 5.47 -11.30
C ALA A 48 -3.79 6.74 -10.47
N GLN A 49 -4.41 6.83 -9.31
CA GLN A 49 -4.18 7.90 -8.34
C GLN A 49 -3.53 7.30 -7.10
N ASN A 50 -2.41 7.85 -6.67
CA ASN A 50 -1.74 7.41 -5.46
C ASN A 50 -2.59 7.74 -4.21
N GLY A 51 -2.41 6.94 -3.15
CA GLY A 51 -2.89 7.29 -1.82
C GLY A 51 -2.15 8.50 -1.25
N LYS A 52 -2.40 8.81 0.02
CA LYS A 52 -1.76 9.92 0.72
C LYS A 52 -0.60 9.44 1.56
N ASP A 53 0.43 10.28 1.65
CA ASP A 53 1.48 10.13 2.64
C ASP A 53 0.99 10.58 4.01
N VAL A 54 1.29 9.80 5.05
CA VAL A 54 0.92 10.09 6.44
C VAL A 54 2.17 10.37 7.26
N TYR A 55 2.19 11.51 7.93
CA TYR A 55 3.25 11.90 8.86
C TYR A 55 2.76 11.69 10.29
N LEU A 56 3.46 10.83 11.04
CA LEU A 56 3.17 10.57 12.44
C LEU A 56 3.89 11.57 13.34
N THR A 57 3.41 11.70 14.57
CA THR A 57 4.06 12.49 15.62
C THR A 57 5.22 11.74 16.30
N ILE A 58 5.47 10.49 15.91
CA ILE A 58 6.52 9.63 16.47
C ILE A 58 7.87 10.02 15.86
N ASP A 59 8.84 10.32 16.71
CA ASP A 59 10.22 10.56 16.29
C ASP A 59 10.96 9.24 16.10
N LYS A 60 11.55 9.04 14.92
CA LYS A 60 12.26 7.81 14.57
C LYS A 60 13.46 7.52 15.48
N LYS A 61 14.22 8.53 15.90
CA LYS A 61 15.41 8.34 16.75
C LYS A 61 15.01 7.89 18.15
N ILE A 62 13.96 8.51 18.71
CA ILE A 62 13.42 8.14 20.02
C ILE A 62 12.89 6.71 19.96
N GLN A 63 12.15 6.35 18.89
CA GLN A 63 11.60 5.01 18.72
C GLN A 63 12.69 3.95 18.64
N THR A 64 13.74 4.17 17.84
CA THR A 64 14.87 3.22 17.76
C THR A 64 15.56 3.04 19.12
N PHE A 65 15.80 4.13 19.85
CA PHE A 65 16.43 4.04 21.18
C PHE A 65 15.55 3.28 22.19
N LEU A 66 14.23 3.50 22.14
CA LEU A 66 13.27 2.78 22.96
C LEU A 66 13.28 1.28 22.65
N GLU A 67 13.24 0.91 21.37
CA GLU A 67 13.30 -0.49 20.92
C GLU A 67 14.59 -1.17 21.37
N ASP A 68 15.75 -0.53 21.17
CA ASP A 68 17.04 -1.06 21.62
C ASP A 68 17.08 -1.29 23.14
N SER A 69 16.51 -0.36 23.91
CA SER A 69 16.47 -0.46 25.37
C SER A 69 15.53 -1.57 25.82
N MET A 70 14.35 -1.70 25.21
CA MET A 70 13.39 -2.76 25.51
C MET A 70 13.93 -4.14 25.12
N ASN A 71 14.60 -4.26 23.97
CA ASN A 71 15.21 -5.51 23.53
C ASN A 71 16.27 -6.00 24.53
N LYS A 72 17.10 -5.10 25.07
CA LYS A 72 18.09 -5.46 26.11
C LYS A 72 17.43 -5.99 27.37
N VAL A 73 16.35 -5.35 27.82
CA VAL A 73 15.60 -5.80 29.00
C VAL A 73 14.93 -7.14 28.74
N ASP A 74 14.34 -7.33 27.56
CA ASP A 74 13.73 -8.61 27.17
C ASP A 74 14.76 -9.74 27.14
N GLU A 75 15.95 -9.50 26.58
CA GLU A 75 17.05 -10.46 26.56
C GLU A 75 17.56 -10.83 27.96
N GLU A 76 17.70 -9.82 28.83
CA GLU A 76 18.23 -9.99 30.19
C GLU A 76 17.24 -10.69 31.12
N TYR A 77 15.96 -10.31 31.07
CA TYR A 77 14.97 -10.74 32.04
C TYR A 77 14.01 -11.82 31.52
N LYS A 78 13.94 -12.06 30.20
CA LYS A 78 13.03 -13.00 29.52
C LYS A 78 11.64 -13.05 30.18
N PRO A 79 10.97 -11.90 30.30
CA PRO A 79 9.69 -11.82 30.99
C PRO A 79 8.68 -12.78 30.34
N LYS A 80 7.88 -13.46 31.18
CA LYS A 80 6.84 -14.40 30.74
C LYS A 80 5.53 -13.70 30.43
#